data_AF-A0A9E4QXR8-F1
#
_entry.id   AF-A0A9E4QXR8-F1
#
_cell.length_a   1.000
_cell.length_b   1.000
_cell.length_c   1.000
_cell.angle_alpha   90.00
_cell.angle_beta   90.00
_cell.angle_gamma   90.00
#
_symmetry.space_group_name_H-M   'P 1'
#
loop_
_entity.id
_entity.type
_entity.pdbx_description
1 polymer ?
#
loop_
_entity_poly.entity_id
_entity_poly.type
_entity_poly.pdbx_seq_one_letter_code
_entity_poly.pdbx_strand_id
1 'polypeptide(L)'
;DVIRWFGERDKIFNVHFRNIAGRKPTFEETFPDEGDIDVIEAARAYGESGYTGMSVPDHAPKIAGENAGTVAFAHCHGYIRAVLQSIDALVD
;
A
#
# COMPACT_ATOMS: atom_id res chain seq x y z
N ASP A 1 -4.16 -13.85 3.67
CA ASP A 1 -5.49 -14.48 3.65
C ASP A 1 -6.67 -13.51 3.89
N VAL A 2 -6.48 -12.38 4.60
CA VAL A 2 -7.57 -11.41 4.84
C VAL A 2 -8.05 -10.69 3.57
N ILE A 3 -7.14 -10.27 2.68
CA ILE A 3 -7.49 -9.56 1.44
C ILE A 3 -8.45 -10.41 0.59
N ARG A 4 -8.05 -11.63 0.25
CA ARG A 4 -8.87 -12.56 -0.56
C ARG A 4 -10.22 -12.83 0.09
N TRP A 5 -10.25 -13.06 1.42
CA TRP A 5 -11.50 -13.30 2.14
C TRP A 5 -12.53 -12.17 1.97
N PHE A 6 -12.14 -10.90 2.16
CA PHE A 6 -13.06 -9.77 1.99
C PHE A 6 -13.29 -9.43 0.51
N GLY A 7 -12.26 -9.59 -0.33
CA GLY A 7 -12.28 -9.25 -1.75
C GLY A 7 -13.26 -10.12 -2.54
N GLU A 8 -13.21 -11.44 -2.39
CA GLU A 8 -14.15 -12.39 -3.02
C GLU A 8 -15.62 -12.17 -2.66
N ARG A 9 -15.90 -11.33 -1.65
CA ARG A 9 -17.26 -11.02 -1.14
C ARG A 9 -17.71 -9.61 -1.49
N ASP A 10 -16.91 -8.87 -2.26
CA ASP A 10 -17.12 -7.44 -2.55
C ASP A 10 -17.29 -6.61 -1.26
N LYS A 11 -16.47 -6.89 -0.24
CA LYS A 11 -16.51 -6.20 1.07
C LYS A 11 -15.31 -5.31 1.36
N ILE A 12 -14.51 -5.01 0.34
CA ILE A 12 -13.43 -4.02 0.43
C ILE A 12 -13.91 -2.77 -0.30
N PHE A 13 -14.05 -1.66 0.42
CA PHE A 13 -14.57 -0.41 -0.13
C PHE A 13 -13.48 0.64 -0.36
N ASN A 14 -12.40 0.58 0.43
CA ASN A 14 -11.26 1.50 0.36
C ASN A 14 -10.01 0.80 0.91
N VAL A 15 -8.84 1.09 0.36
CA VAL A 15 -7.55 0.53 0.79
C VAL A 15 -6.60 1.66 1.20
N HIS A 16 -6.23 1.68 2.48
CA HIS A 16 -5.13 2.48 2.99
C HIS A 16 -3.85 1.69 2.75
N PHE A 17 -3.11 2.07 1.71
CA PHE A 17 -1.94 1.36 1.21
C PHE A 17 -0.69 1.96 1.84
N ARG A 18 -0.26 1.35 2.95
CA ARG A 18 0.90 1.76 3.75
C ARG A 18 1.64 0.53 4.27
N ASN A 19 2.82 0.76 4.87
CA ASN A 19 3.63 -0.30 5.46
C ASN A 19 4.00 0.03 6.91
N ILE A 20 4.30 -1.02 7.67
CA ILE A 20 4.78 -0.94 9.05
C ILE A 20 5.89 -1.97 9.25
N ALA A 21 6.80 -1.71 10.17
CA ALA A 21 7.76 -2.70 10.68
C ALA A 21 7.36 -3.11 12.10
N GLY A 22 7.39 -4.41 12.38
CA GLY A 22 6.97 -5.01 13.64
C GLY A 22 5.49 -5.38 13.69
N ARG A 23 4.99 -5.55 14.91
CA ARG A 23 3.62 -6.05 15.15
C ARG A 23 3.08 -5.52 16.46
N LYS A 24 1.76 -5.42 16.58
CA LYS A 24 1.10 -5.06 17.85
C LYS A 24 1.69 -5.89 19.02
N PRO A 25 2.08 -5.28 20.16
CA PRO A 25 1.88 -3.87 20.55
C PRO A 25 3.00 -2.90 20.12
N THR A 26 4.06 -3.37 19.48
CA THR A 26 5.26 -2.57 19.17
C THR A 26 5.53 -2.64 17.67
N PHE A 27 5.12 -1.58 16.97
CA PHE A 27 5.36 -1.39 15.54
C PHE A 27 5.72 0.07 15.25
N GLU A 28 6.35 0.29 14.10
CA GLU A 28 6.67 1.62 13.57
C GLU A 28 6.07 1.77 12.16
N GLU A 29 5.62 2.97 11.81
CA GLU A 29 5.15 3.30 10.47
C GLU A 29 6.34 3.63 9.58
N THR A 30 6.43 3.00 8.41
CA THR A 30 7.58 3.09 7.50
C THR A 30 7.18 3.63 6.14
N PHE A 31 8.15 3.93 5.28
CA PHE A 31 7.85 4.08 3.86
C PHE A 31 7.35 2.74 3.28
N PRO A 32 6.60 2.78 2.15
CA PRO A 32 5.99 1.58 1.57
C PRO A 32 6.97 0.43 1.28
N ASP A 33 8.24 0.74 1.00
CA ASP A 33 9.32 -0.19 0.66
C ASP A 33 10.18 -0.64 1.85
N GLU A 34 9.96 -0.10 3.04
CA GLU A 34 10.83 -0.33 4.21
C GLU A 34 10.19 -1.17 5.33
N GLY A 35 8.93 -1.59 5.17
CA GLY A 35 8.20 -2.33 6.19
C GLY A 35 8.12 -3.84 5.94
N ASP A 36 7.43 -4.54 6.84
CA ASP A 36 7.33 -6.00 6.87
C ASP A 36 6.30 -6.55 5.86
N ILE A 37 5.43 -5.70 5.30
CA ILE A 37 4.42 -6.11 4.34
C ILE A 37 5.06 -6.20 2.95
N ASP A 38 4.92 -7.35 2.29
CA ASP A 38 5.13 -7.47 0.85
C ASP A 38 3.99 -6.77 0.12
N VAL A 39 4.23 -5.50 -0.21
CA VAL A 39 3.26 -4.62 -0.87
C VAL A 39 2.95 -5.06 -2.30
N ILE A 40 3.86 -5.76 -2.98
CA ILE A 40 3.61 -6.29 -4.33
C ILE A 40 2.63 -7.45 -4.24
N GLU A 41 2.85 -8.40 -3.34
CA GLU A 41 1.93 -9.52 -3.12
C GLU A 41 0.57 -9.04 -2.61
N ALA A 42 0.54 -8.03 -1.73
CA ALA A 42 -0.72 -7.43 -1.31
C ALA A 42 -1.50 -6.82 -2.50
N ALA A 43 -0.82 -6.07 -3.37
CA ALA A 43 -1.42 -5.50 -4.57
C ALA A 43 -1.94 -6.57 -5.54
N ARG A 44 -1.19 -7.65 -5.75
CA ARG A 44 -1.64 -8.83 -6.53
C ARG A 44 -2.90 -9.44 -5.93
N ALA A 45 -2.91 -9.66 -4.61
CA ALA A 45 -4.07 -10.23 -3.94
C ALA A 45 -5.33 -9.36 -4.09
N TYR A 46 -5.21 -8.03 -4.08
CA TYR A 46 -6.33 -7.14 -4.36
C TYR A 46 -6.83 -7.30 -5.81
N GLY A 47 -5.92 -7.31 -6.78
CA GLY A 47 -6.26 -7.48 -8.21
C GLY A 47 -6.93 -8.83 -8.50
N GLU A 48 -6.36 -9.93 -7.97
CA GLU A 48 -6.92 -11.28 -8.09
C GLU A 48 -8.32 -11.39 -7.48
N SER A 49 -8.60 -10.62 -6.44
CA SER A 49 -9.90 -10.59 -5.78
C SER A 49 -10.92 -9.66 -6.47
N GLY A 50 -10.57 -9.07 -7.61
CA GLY A 50 -11.45 -8.18 -8.37
C GLY A 50 -11.62 -6.78 -7.76
N TYR A 51 -10.75 -6.36 -6.85
CA TYR A 51 -10.85 -5.03 -6.24
C TYR A 51 -10.54 -3.93 -7.26
N THR A 52 -11.48 -3.01 -7.46
CA THR A 52 -11.38 -1.89 -8.42
C THR A 52 -11.46 -0.51 -7.75
N GLY A 53 -11.46 -0.47 -6.42
CA GLY A 53 -11.60 0.75 -5.65
C GLY A 53 -10.28 1.51 -5.46
N MET A 54 -10.35 2.58 -4.67
CA MET A 54 -9.20 3.46 -4.40
C MET A 54 -8.16 2.80 -3.49
N SER A 55 -6.90 2.82 -3.93
CA SER A 55 -5.72 2.59 -3.08
C SER A 55 -5.03 3.92 -2.81
N VAL A 56 -5.03 4.34 -1.54
CA VAL A 56 -4.54 5.67 -1.12
C VAL A 56 -3.41 5.52 -0.13
N PRO A 57 -2.35 6.35 -0.19
CA PRO A 57 -1.41 6.47 0.92
C PRO A 57 -2.14 6.85 2.21
N ASP A 58 -1.54 6.50 3.34
CA ASP A 58 -2.09 6.80 4.66
C ASP A 58 -1.05 7.57 5.48
N HIS A 59 -0.31 6.90 6.35
CA HIS A 59 0.77 7.55 7.11
C HIS A 59 2.09 7.48 6.35
N ALA A 60 2.89 8.53 6.48
CA ALA A 60 4.24 8.61 5.90
C ALA A 60 5.24 9.10 6.97
N PRO A 61 6.47 8.54 6.99
CA PRO A 61 7.53 9.02 7.87
C PRO A 61 7.82 10.51 7.69
N LYS A 62 8.29 11.15 8.77
CA LYS A 62 8.73 12.55 8.72
C LYS A 62 10.09 12.63 8.02
N ILE A 63 10.21 13.58 7.10
CA ILE A 63 11.45 13.88 6.40
C ILE A 63 11.90 15.32 6.69
N ALA A 64 13.17 15.60 6.43
CA ALA A 64 13.68 16.97 6.46
C ALA A 64 13.30 17.72 5.17
N GLY A 65 13.23 19.05 5.24
CA GLY A 65 13.04 19.93 4.08
C GLY A 65 11.71 20.70 4.08
N GLU A 66 11.55 21.53 3.06
CA GLU A 66 10.32 22.30 2.85
C GLU A 66 9.16 21.40 2.47
N ASN A 67 7.96 21.71 2.95
CA ASN A 67 6.74 20.94 2.68
C ASN A 67 6.87 19.44 2.96
N ALA A 68 7.65 19.07 3.99
CA ALA A 68 8.04 17.69 4.30
C ALA A 68 6.88 16.68 4.26
N GLY A 69 5.73 17.00 4.85
CA GLY A 69 4.56 16.12 4.83
C GLY A 69 4.03 15.86 3.42
N THR A 70 3.87 16.91 2.62
CA THR A 70 3.40 16.80 1.22
C THR A 70 4.40 16.02 0.36
N VAL A 71 5.69 16.25 0.54
CA VAL A 71 6.74 15.56 -0.23
C VAL A 71 6.78 14.06 0.13
N ALA A 72 6.72 13.71 1.41
CA ALA A 72 6.65 12.32 1.84
C ALA A 72 5.39 11.62 1.31
N PHE A 73 4.24 12.29 1.37
CA PHE A 73 2.97 11.76 0.85
C PHE A 73 3.00 11.57 -0.68
N ALA A 74 3.60 12.52 -1.40
CA ALA A 74 3.76 12.43 -2.85
C ALA A 74 4.66 11.25 -3.26
N HIS A 75 5.71 10.97 -2.49
CA HIS A 75 6.53 9.77 -2.67
C HIS A 75 5.69 8.50 -2.54
N CYS A 76 4.87 8.36 -1.49
CA CYS A 76 3.99 7.20 -1.32
C CYS A 76 2.99 7.03 -2.47
N HIS A 77 2.41 8.14 -2.97
CA HIS A 77 1.55 8.09 -4.16
C HIS A 77 2.29 7.57 -5.40
N GLY A 78 3.49 8.10 -5.65
CA GLY A 78 4.33 7.66 -6.76
C GLY A 78 4.68 6.18 -6.67
N TYR A 79 5.01 5.71 -5.47
CA TYR A 79 5.31 4.31 -5.20
C TYR A 79 4.12 3.40 -5.48
N ILE A 80 2.92 3.71 -4.95
CA ILE A 80 1.69 2.92 -5.22
C ILE A 80 1.44 2.84 -6.73
N ARG A 81 1.57 3.96 -7.45
CA ARG A 81 1.39 3.96 -8.90
C ARG A 81 2.37 3.04 -9.60
N ALA A 82 3.64 3.05 -9.18
CA ALA A 82 4.66 2.16 -9.73
C ALA A 82 4.36 0.68 -9.43
N VAL A 83 3.89 0.35 -8.22
CA VAL A 83 3.47 -1.02 -7.85
C VAL A 83 2.35 -1.50 -8.77
N LEU A 84 1.28 -0.71 -8.92
CA LEU A 84 0.15 -1.06 -9.78
C LEU A 84 0.57 -1.24 -11.23
N GLN A 85 1.39 -0.34 -11.78
CA GLN A 85 1.93 -0.47 -13.13
C GLN A 85 2.82 -1.71 -13.29
N SER A 86 3.59 -2.06 -12.26
CA SER A 86 4.50 -3.21 -12.29
C SER A 86 3.73 -4.53 -12.27
N ILE A 87 2.64 -4.63 -11.51
CA ILE A 87 1.82 -5.85 -11.53
C ILE A 87 1.08 -6.01 -12.86
N ASP A 88 0.57 -4.93 -13.45
CA ASP A 88 -0.10 -4.98 -14.75
C ASP A 88 0.87 -5.43 -15.85
N ALA A 89 2.10 -4.92 -15.84
CA ALA A 89 3.14 -5.29 -16.80
C ALA A 89 3.65 -6.74 -16.66
N LEU A 90 3.32 -7.42 -15.56
CA LEU A 90 3.72 -8.80 -15.30
C LEU A 90 2.61 -9.83 -15.58
N VAL A 91 1.44 -9.38 -16.07
CA VAL A 91 0.27 -10.22 -16.40
C VAL A 91 0.08 -10.35 -17.93
N ASP A 92 1.14 -10.13 -18.71
CA ASP A 92 1.19 -10.50 -20.13
C ASP A 92 1.24 -12.04 -20.33
#